data_AF-A0A7C5RH76-F1
#
_entry.id   AF-A0A7C5RH76-F1
#
_cell.length_a   1.000
_cell.length_b   1.000
_cell.length_c   1.000
_cell.angle_alpha   90.00
_cell.angle_beta   90.00
_cell.angle_gamma   90.00
#
_symmetry.space_group_name_H-M   'P 1'
#
loop_
_entity.id
_entity.type
_entity.pdbx_description
1 polymer ?
#
loop_
_entity_poly.entity_id
_entity_poly.type
_entity_poly.pdbx_seq_one_letter_code
_entity_poly.pdbx_strand_id
1 'polypeptide(L)'
;NHRGELTIKAKISTSSEYPDFVIRYLSDTGNFLVGFAGILHGSGEVNAYDWNNIEQTAQIRGDINYYSVAPLDEPALWIDVNPLIVKDPRLIASAGGKDLNGDRIPDTTNGMGDNSNILLMAGLKDKKVMLERDSTFLEYLKFIVGDVGTRSNISEVAIKKQELVIQNLSKLREAVSGVNLDEELTKLISYQRAYEASARFITYIDSMLDTIINRMGTVR
;
A
#
# COMPACT_ATOMS: atom_id res chain seq x y z
N ASN A 1 -10.20 -33.71 -3.92
CA ASN A 1 -11.60 -33.46 -4.32
C ASN A 1 -12.30 -34.79 -4.67
N HIS A 2 -13.53 -34.75 -5.18
CA HIS A 2 -14.33 -35.94 -5.55
C HIS A 2 -13.79 -36.69 -6.79
N ARG A 3 -12.70 -36.19 -7.40
CA ARG A 3 -12.00 -36.78 -8.54
C ARG A 3 -10.69 -37.46 -8.13
N GLY A 4 -10.38 -37.54 -6.83
CA GLY A 4 -9.14 -38.14 -6.32
C GLY A 4 -7.93 -37.21 -6.31
N GLU A 5 -8.07 -35.94 -6.68
CA GLU A 5 -6.97 -34.98 -6.72
C GLU A 5 -6.75 -34.36 -5.32
N LEU A 6 -5.50 -34.08 -4.94
CA LEU A 6 -5.21 -33.33 -3.72
C LEU A 6 -5.73 -31.90 -3.88
N THR A 7 -6.54 -31.43 -2.93
CA THR A 7 -7.04 -30.05 -2.94
C THR A 7 -6.77 -29.41 -1.59
N ILE A 8 -5.92 -28.40 -1.58
CA ILE A 8 -5.60 -27.61 -0.39
C ILE A 8 -6.48 -26.36 -0.44
N LYS A 9 -7.24 -26.10 0.63
CA LYS A 9 -8.02 -24.87 0.80
C LYS A 9 -7.47 -24.14 2.01
N ALA A 10 -7.05 -22.89 1.83
CA ALA A 10 -6.59 -22.01 2.90
C ALA A 10 -7.55 -20.82 3.06
N LYS A 11 -7.50 -20.18 4.22
CA LYS A 11 -8.25 -18.95 4.53
C LYS A 11 -7.26 -17.79 4.55
N ILE A 12 -7.59 -16.70 3.87
CA ILE A 12 -6.71 -15.52 3.70
C ILE A 12 -6.43 -14.85 5.05
N SER A 13 -5.15 -14.58 5.32
CA SER A 13 -4.60 -13.86 6.45
C SER A 13 -4.83 -12.39 6.23
N THR A 14 -5.20 -11.72 7.31
CA THR A 14 -5.42 -10.28 7.35
C THR A 14 -4.11 -9.48 7.42
N SER A 15 -2.95 -10.14 7.47
CA SER A 15 -1.63 -9.52 7.55
C SER A 15 -0.83 -9.70 6.26
N SER A 16 -0.41 -8.59 5.66
CA SER A 16 0.43 -8.57 4.44
C SER A 16 1.88 -9.00 4.68
N GLU A 17 2.35 -8.99 5.93
CA GLU A 17 3.74 -9.28 6.32
C GLU A 17 4.01 -10.81 6.38
N TYR A 18 2.94 -11.61 6.37
CA TYR A 18 2.98 -13.07 6.34
C TYR A 18 2.07 -13.55 5.22
N PRO A 19 2.54 -13.60 3.96
CA PRO A 19 1.75 -14.18 2.89
C PRO A 19 1.43 -15.63 3.26
N ASP A 20 0.14 -15.93 3.25
CA ASP A 20 -0.36 -17.21 3.67
C ASP A 20 0.15 -18.35 2.79
N PHE A 21 0.63 -19.42 3.45
CA PHE A 21 0.90 -20.74 2.88
C PHE A 21 1.68 -20.75 1.56
N VAL A 22 2.95 -20.31 1.59
CA VAL A 22 3.89 -20.48 0.46
C VAL A 22 4.61 -21.82 0.57
N ILE A 23 4.44 -22.69 -0.42
CA ILE A 23 5.26 -23.89 -0.59
C ILE A 23 6.60 -23.44 -1.19
N ARG A 24 7.70 -23.57 -0.44
CA ARG A 24 9.04 -23.14 -0.89
C ARG A 24 9.84 -24.24 -1.58
N TYR A 25 9.57 -25.49 -1.20
CA TYR A 25 10.24 -26.64 -1.76
C TYR A 25 9.26 -27.81 -1.82
N LEU A 26 9.25 -28.52 -2.95
CA LEU A 26 8.42 -29.69 -3.14
C LEU A 26 9.20 -30.76 -3.90
N SER A 27 9.42 -31.91 -3.28
CA SER A 27 10.07 -33.06 -3.91
C SER A 27 9.31 -34.34 -3.60
N ASP A 28 9.38 -35.30 -4.52
CA ASP A 28 8.76 -36.61 -4.35
C ASP A 28 9.74 -37.70 -4.76
N THR A 29 9.77 -38.77 -3.99
CA THR A 29 10.50 -39.99 -4.34
C THR A 29 9.74 -40.89 -5.31
N GLY A 30 8.46 -40.63 -5.60
CA GLY A 30 7.74 -41.39 -6.64
C GLY A 30 6.25 -41.11 -6.82
N ASN A 31 5.40 -41.66 -5.96
CA ASN A 31 3.99 -41.91 -6.32
C ASN A 31 2.99 -40.84 -5.88
N PHE A 32 3.33 -40.00 -4.89
CA PHE A 32 2.33 -39.17 -4.26
C PHE A 32 2.12 -37.86 -5.00
N LEU A 33 3.18 -37.08 -5.25
CA LEU A 33 3.08 -35.78 -5.91
C LEU A 33 3.13 -35.89 -7.43
N VAL A 34 3.85 -36.87 -7.99
CA VAL A 34 3.86 -37.12 -9.43
C VAL A 34 2.65 -37.95 -9.88
N GLY A 35 2.29 -38.97 -9.08
CA GLY A 35 1.22 -39.91 -9.39
C GLY A 35 -0.16 -39.44 -8.92
N PHE A 36 -0.46 -39.64 -7.63
CA PHE A 36 -1.81 -39.47 -7.09
C PHE A 36 -2.28 -38.01 -7.02
N ALA A 37 -1.42 -37.09 -6.61
CA ALA A 37 -1.74 -35.66 -6.53
C ALA A 37 -1.51 -34.94 -7.86
N GLY A 38 -0.62 -35.46 -8.72
CA GLY A 38 -0.37 -34.93 -10.05
C GLY A 38 0.14 -33.48 -10.07
N ILE A 39 0.88 -33.06 -9.05
CA ILE A 39 1.40 -31.71 -8.86
C ILE A 39 2.76 -31.51 -9.56
N LEU A 40 3.62 -32.54 -9.61
CA LEU A 40 4.95 -32.45 -10.23
C LEU A 40 5.02 -33.25 -11.55
N HIS A 41 5.85 -32.80 -12.49
CA HIS A 41 6.11 -33.49 -13.75
C HIS A 41 6.97 -34.77 -13.60
N GLY A 42 7.80 -34.86 -12.56
CA GLY A 42 8.70 -35.98 -12.34
C GLY A 42 9.15 -36.12 -10.89
N SER A 43 9.75 -37.27 -10.55
CA SER A 43 10.26 -37.57 -9.22
C SER A 43 11.76 -37.26 -9.09
N GLY A 44 12.25 -37.15 -7.86
CA GLY A 44 13.65 -36.88 -7.53
C GLY A 44 14.00 -35.39 -7.51
N GLU A 45 15.19 -35.07 -6.99
CA GLU A 45 15.59 -33.67 -6.73
C GLU A 45 15.67 -32.80 -7.99
N VAL A 46 15.98 -33.39 -9.15
CA VAL A 46 16.03 -32.65 -10.43
C VAL A 46 14.66 -32.12 -10.86
N ASN A 47 13.58 -32.79 -10.43
CA ASN A 47 12.20 -32.41 -10.74
C ASN A 47 11.49 -31.79 -9.53
N ALA A 48 12.26 -31.46 -8.49
CA ALA A 48 11.73 -30.75 -7.33
C ALA A 48 11.43 -29.30 -7.72
N TYR A 49 10.33 -28.77 -7.19
CA TYR A 49 10.08 -27.34 -7.20
C TYR A 49 10.91 -26.69 -6.09
N ASP A 50 11.71 -25.69 -6.42
CA ASP A 50 12.43 -24.85 -5.47
C ASP A 50 12.19 -23.38 -5.77
N TRP A 51 11.58 -22.66 -4.83
CA TRP A 51 11.26 -21.23 -4.98
C TRP A 51 12.44 -20.34 -5.37
N ASN A 52 13.67 -20.70 -5.00
CA ASN A 52 14.85 -19.84 -5.21
C ASN A 52 15.43 -19.93 -6.63
N ASN A 53 14.96 -20.88 -7.44
CA ASN A 53 15.50 -21.12 -8.77
C ASN A 53 14.58 -20.51 -9.85
N ILE A 54 15.15 -20.27 -11.04
CA ILE A 54 14.44 -19.67 -12.17
C ILE A 54 13.61 -20.75 -12.90
N GLU A 55 12.48 -20.36 -13.51
CA GLU A 55 11.56 -21.23 -14.28
C GLU A 55 10.95 -22.43 -13.51
N GLN A 56 10.84 -22.34 -12.20
CA GLN A 56 10.48 -23.50 -11.36
C GLN A 56 9.01 -23.90 -11.49
N THR A 57 8.15 -22.98 -11.92
CA THR A 57 6.76 -23.28 -12.26
C THR A 57 6.65 -24.30 -13.39
N ALA A 58 7.68 -24.46 -14.24
CA ALA A 58 7.70 -25.50 -15.28
C ALA A 58 7.74 -26.93 -14.70
N GLN A 59 8.13 -27.10 -13.43
CA GLN A 59 8.09 -28.39 -12.73
C GLN A 59 6.68 -28.72 -12.20
N ILE A 60 5.81 -27.71 -12.10
CA ILE A 60 4.43 -27.86 -11.64
C ILE A 60 3.55 -28.25 -12.82
N ARG A 61 2.82 -29.35 -12.67
CA ARG A 61 1.90 -29.85 -13.68
C ARG A 61 0.59 -29.07 -13.61
N GLY A 62 0.19 -28.49 -14.73
CA GLY A 62 -1.06 -27.75 -14.86
C GLY A 62 -0.87 -26.45 -15.63
N ASP A 63 -1.99 -25.81 -15.97
CA ASP A 63 -2.00 -24.47 -16.54
C ASP A 63 -1.90 -23.40 -15.42
N ILE A 64 -1.58 -22.16 -15.76
CA ILE A 64 -1.49 -21.01 -14.83
C ILE A 64 -2.79 -20.76 -14.03
N ASN A 65 -3.89 -21.39 -14.44
CA ASN A 65 -5.17 -21.38 -13.74
C ASN A 65 -5.20 -22.29 -12.49
N TYR A 66 -4.23 -23.20 -12.33
CA TYR A 66 -4.20 -24.20 -11.25
C TYR A 66 -3.25 -23.83 -10.10
N TYR A 67 -2.39 -22.85 -10.29
CA TYR A 67 -1.46 -22.36 -9.27
C TYR A 67 -1.32 -20.84 -9.35
N SER A 68 -1.06 -20.20 -8.21
CA SER A 68 -0.69 -18.79 -8.16
C SER A 68 0.68 -18.71 -7.49
N VAL A 69 1.59 -17.97 -8.12
CA VAL A 69 2.90 -17.69 -7.52
C VAL A 69 2.71 -16.56 -6.53
N ALA A 70 3.15 -16.76 -5.29
CA ALA A 70 3.08 -15.69 -4.30
C ALA A 70 3.82 -14.46 -4.85
N PRO A 71 3.16 -13.29 -4.95
CA PRO A 71 3.86 -12.09 -5.39
C PRO A 71 4.97 -11.82 -4.38
N LEU A 72 6.20 -11.69 -4.87
CA LEU A 72 7.28 -11.13 -4.07
C LEU A 72 6.90 -9.68 -3.75
N ASP A 73 7.15 -9.26 -2.51
CA ASP A 73 7.10 -7.83 -2.20
C ASP A 73 8.09 -7.11 -3.13
N GLU A 74 7.61 -6.04 -3.75
CA GLU A 74 8.36 -5.24 -4.73
C GLU A 74 8.86 -6.05 -5.94
N PRO A 75 7.98 -6.67 -6.76
CA PRO A 75 8.39 -7.60 -7.81
C PRO A 75 9.35 -6.97 -8.84
N ALA A 76 9.29 -5.65 -9.03
CA ALA A 76 10.21 -4.92 -9.90
C ALA A 76 11.66 -4.92 -9.39
N LEU A 77 11.89 -5.01 -8.08
CA LEU A 77 13.22 -5.07 -7.47
C LEU A 77 13.92 -6.40 -7.76
N TRP A 78 13.14 -7.45 -8.01
CA TRP A 78 13.62 -8.81 -8.25
C TRP A 78 13.78 -9.15 -9.74
N ILE A 79 13.48 -8.21 -10.65
CA ILE A 79 13.77 -8.37 -12.07
C ILE A 79 15.26 -8.08 -12.29
N ASP A 80 16.04 -9.12 -12.54
CA ASP A 80 17.45 -9.01 -12.90
C ASP A 80 17.77 -9.83 -14.16
N VAL A 81 18.85 -9.46 -14.84
CA VAL A 81 19.39 -10.22 -15.97
C VAL A 81 20.19 -11.38 -15.43
N ASN A 82 19.97 -12.58 -15.99
CA ASN A 82 20.72 -13.78 -15.58
C ASN A 82 22.24 -13.49 -15.59
N PRO A 83 22.97 -13.73 -14.47
CA PRO A 83 24.40 -13.43 -14.37
C PRO A 83 25.26 -14.09 -15.46
N LEU A 84 24.81 -15.22 -16.02
CA LEU A 84 25.47 -15.86 -17.16
C LEU A 84 25.45 -14.99 -18.41
N ILE A 85 24.31 -14.31 -18.67
CA ILE A 85 24.15 -13.38 -19.79
C ILE A 85 25.01 -12.13 -19.57
N VAL A 86 25.12 -11.65 -18.32
CA VAL A 86 25.99 -10.51 -17.97
C VAL A 86 27.46 -10.84 -18.22
N LYS A 87 27.89 -12.07 -17.88
CA LYS A 87 29.27 -12.54 -18.10
C LYS A 87 29.58 -12.80 -19.56
N ASP A 88 28.62 -13.34 -20.33
CA ASP A 88 28.77 -13.59 -21.75
C ASP A 88 27.49 -13.26 -22.54
N PRO A 89 27.42 -12.06 -23.14
CA PRO A 89 26.28 -11.64 -23.96
C PRO A 89 26.05 -12.52 -25.20
N ARG A 90 27.01 -13.36 -25.60
CA ARG A 90 26.85 -14.29 -26.74
C ARG A 90 25.88 -15.43 -26.43
N LEU A 91 25.50 -15.62 -25.16
CA LEU A 91 24.46 -16.57 -24.76
C LEU A 91 23.06 -16.11 -25.14
N ILE A 92 22.89 -14.86 -25.61
CA ILE A 92 21.63 -14.37 -26.14
C ILE A 92 21.42 -14.93 -27.55
N ALA A 93 20.37 -15.73 -27.75
CA ALA A 93 19.96 -16.25 -29.05
C ALA A 93 19.35 -15.17 -29.95
N SER A 94 20.19 -14.29 -30.49
CA SER A 94 19.79 -13.14 -31.33
C SER A 94 19.36 -13.51 -32.75
N ALA A 95 19.80 -14.67 -33.26
CA ALA A 95 19.48 -15.16 -34.59
C ALA A 95 18.14 -15.90 -34.60
N GLY A 96 17.24 -15.54 -35.53
CA GLY A 96 15.95 -16.20 -35.71
C GLY A 96 16.03 -17.46 -36.56
N GLY A 97 17.07 -17.60 -37.40
CA GLY A 97 17.20 -18.71 -38.34
C GLY A 97 16.03 -18.83 -39.34
N LYS A 98 15.93 -19.96 -40.05
CA LYS A 98 14.80 -20.30 -40.92
C LYS A 98 14.22 -21.63 -40.50
N ASP A 99 12.92 -21.61 -40.25
CA ASP A 99 12.08 -22.79 -40.12
C ASP A 99 11.68 -23.26 -41.53
N LEU A 100 12.08 -24.47 -41.90
CA LEU A 100 11.79 -25.08 -43.20
C LEU A 100 10.57 -26.01 -43.14
N ASN A 101 10.12 -26.39 -41.95
CA ASN A 101 9.15 -27.46 -41.73
C ASN A 101 7.83 -26.96 -41.10
N GLY A 102 7.79 -25.72 -40.60
CA GLY A 102 6.63 -25.04 -40.02
C GLY A 102 6.40 -25.31 -38.52
N ASP A 103 7.32 -25.94 -37.81
CA ASP A 103 7.21 -26.29 -36.38
C ASP A 103 7.62 -25.16 -35.42
N ARG A 104 8.01 -23.99 -35.96
CA ARG A 104 8.52 -22.82 -35.23
C ARG A 104 9.88 -23.03 -34.55
N ILE A 105 10.61 -24.08 -34.93
CA ILE A 105 11.99 -24.33 -34.52
C ILE A 105 12.89 -23.99 -35.72
N PRO A 106 13.92 -23.15 -35.54
CA PRO A 106 14.81 -22.82 -36.63
C PRO A 106 15.67 -24.02 -37.06
N ASP A 107 15.49 -24.51 -38.29
CA ASP A 107 16.25 -25.63 -38.87
C ASP A 107 17.63 -25.18 -39.41
N THR A 108 17.72 -23.95 -39.91
CA THR A 108 18.94 -23.42 -40.53
C THR A 108 19.25 -21.99 -40.07
N THR A 109 20.52 -21.61 -40.13
CA THR A 109 20.96 -20.25 -39.80
C THR A 109 20.70 -19.27 -40.96
N ASN A 110 20.40 -18.01 -40.65
CA ASN A 110 20.36 -16.92 -41.63
C ASN A 110 21.75 -16.37 -42.00
N GLY A 111 22.82 -16.94 -41.43
CA GLY A 111 24.20 -16.51 -41.65
C GLY A 111 24.76 -15.66 -40.52
N MET A 112 26.05 -15.32 -40.61
CA MET A 112 26.72 -14.48 -39.62
C MET A 112 26.11 -13.08 -39.59
N GLY A 113 25.84 -12.57 -38.39
CA GLY A 113 25.24 -11.25 -38.17
C GLY A 113 23.72 -11.22 -38.12
N ASP A 114 23.03 -12.37 -38.14
CA ASP A 114 21.60 -12.42 -37.93
C ASP A 114 21.21 -11.94 -36.52
N ASN A 115 20.41 -10.89 -36.46
CA ASN A 115 19.86 -10.28 -35.26
C ASN A 115 18.33 -10.13 -35.32
N SER A 116 17.67 -10.93 -36.15
CA SER A 116 16.22 -10.86 -36.39
C SER A 116 15.38 -11.01 -35.12
N ASN A 117 15.75 -11.86 -34.16
CA ASN A 117 15.03 -11.94 -32.87
C ASN A 117 15.15 -10.64 -32.07
N ILE A 118 16.33 -10.02 -32.05
CA ILE A 118 16.54 -8.74 -31.37
C ILE A 118 15.75 -7.63 -32.06
N LEU A 119 15.64 -7.64 -33.39
CA LEU A 119 14.81 -6.70 -34.12
C LEU A 119 13.32 -6.87 -33.78
N LEU A 120 12.84 -8.12 -33.65
CA LEU A 120 11.49 -8.42 -33.21
C LEU A 120 11.23 -7.95 -31.77
N MET A 121 12.19 -8.18 -30.86
CA MET A 121 12.13 -7.68 -29.48
C MET A 121 12.12 -6.16 -29.44
N ALA A 122 12.97 -5.49 -30.21
CA ALA A 122 13.00 -4.03 -30.31
C ALA A 122 11.68 -3.47 -30.86
N GLY A 123 11.03 -4.19 -31.78
CA GLY A 123 9.71 -3.85 -32.31
C GLY A 123 8.56 -4.03 -31.32
N LEU A 124 8.74 -4.75 -30.21
CA LEU A 124 7.69 -4.89 -29.18
C LEU A 124 7.28 -3.54 -28.57
N LYS A 125 8.19 -2.56 -28.56
CA LYS A 125 7.90 -1.21 -28.05
C LYS A 125 6.74 -0.53 -28.79
N ASP A 126 6.58 -0.86 -30.08
CA ASP A 126 5.59 -0.27 -30.99
C ASP A 126 4.36 -1.17 -31.14
N LYS A 127 4.40 -2.41 -30.60
CA LYS A 127 3.27 -3.33 -30.63
C LYS A 127 2.34 -3.11 -29.45
N LYS A 128 1.05 -3.26 -29.72
CA LYS A 128 0.01 -3.23 -28.70
C LYS A 128 -0.12 -4.59 -28.02
N VAL A 129 0.65 -4.78 -26.95
CA VAL A 129 0.71 -6.06 -26.22
C VAL A 129 0.17 -5.96 -24.80
N MET A 130 -0.23 -4.77 -24.36
CA MET A 130 -0.76 -4.57 -23.01
C MET A 130 -2.16 -5.16 -22.88
N LEU A 131 -2.36 -5.94 -21.81
CA LEU A 131 -3.66 -6.49 -21.45
C LEU A 131 -4.57 -5.36 -20.94
N GLU A 132 -5.89 -5.53 -21.08
CA GLU A 132 -6.94 -4.56 -20.70
C GLU A 132 -7.02 -3.27 -21.54
N ARG A 133 -5.90 -2.79 -22.10
CA ARG A 133 -5.86 -1.65 -23.01
C ARG A 133 -5.01 -2.00 -24.21
N ASP A 134 -5.63 -2.09 -25.39
CA ASP A 134 -5.01 -2.26 -26.70
C ASP A 134 -4.02 -1.11 -27.02
N SER A 135 -2.86 -1.15 -26.36
CA SER A 135 -1.91 -0.05 -26.21
C SER A 135 -0.47 -0.56 -26.14
N THR A 136 0.46 0.29 -26.55
CA THR A 136 1.90 0.01 -26.45
C THR A 136 2.39 0.10 -25.01
N PHE A 137 3.58 -0.45 -24.72
CA PHE A 137 4.23 -0.33 -23.42
C PHE A 137 4.32 1.12 -22.93
N LEU A 138 4.72 2.03 -23.82
CA LEU A 138 4.92 3.44 -23.49
C LEU A 138 3.59 4.16 -23.21
N GLU A 139 2.54 3.87 -23.98
CA GLU A 139 1.22 4.45 -23.76
C GLU A 139 0.61 3.99 -22.43
N TYR A 140 0.74 2.69 -22.12
CA TYR A 140 0.27 2.14 -20.87
C TYR A 140 1.03 2.72 -19.66
N LEU A 141 2.35 2.86 -19.77
CA LEU A 141 3.15 3.51 -18.72
C LEU A 141 2.73 4.98 -18.52
N LYS A 142 2.54 5.75 -19.61
CA LYS A 142 2.04 7.13 -19.53
C LYS A 142 0.68 7.20 -18.85
N PHE A 143 -0.20 6.25 -19.14
CA PHE A 143 -1.51 6.17 -18.52
C PHE A 143 -1.40 5.91 -17.01
N ILE A 144 -0.63 4.91 -16.57
CA ILE A 144 -0.45 4.62 -15.14
C ILE A 144 0.13 5.82 -14.40
N VAL A 145 1.21 6.41 -14.93
CA VAL A 145 1.84 7.58 -14.31
C VAL A 145 0.86 8.76 -14.24
N GLY A 146 0.08 8.97 -15.31
CA GLY A 146 -0.96 10.00 -15.35
C GLY A 146 -2.10 9.74 -14.35
N ASP A 147 -2.55 8.50 -14.21
CA ASP A 147 -3.60 8.10 -13.27
C ASP A 147 -3.14 8.31 -11.83
N VAL A 148 -1.96 7.79 -11.48
CA VAL A 148 -1.36 7.96 -10.15
C VAL A 148 -1.15 9.45 -9.85
N GLY A 149 -0.61 10.23 -10.79
CA GLY A 149 -0.44 11.66 -10.64
C GLY A 149 -1.77 12.40 -10.43
N THR A 150 -2.82 12.03 -11.17
CA THR A 150 -4.16 12.61 -11.03
C THR A 150 -4.76 12.28 -9.67
N ARG A 151 -4.69 11.01 -9.25
CA ARG A 151 -5.18 10.56 -7.93
C ARG A 151 -4.44 11.23 -6.79
N SER A 152 -3.12 11.40 -6.91
CA SER A 152 -2.31 12.14 -5.95
C SER A 152 -2.78 13.59 -5.81
N ASN A 153 -2.98 14.30 -6.93
CA ASN A 153 -3.49 15.67 -6.92
C ASN A 153 -4.88 15.77 -6.29
N ILE A 154 -5.79 14.84 -6.61
CA ILE A 154 -7.13 14.79 -6.00
C ILE A 154 -7.01 14.61 -4.48
N SER A 155 -6.15 13.70 -4.03
CA SER A 155 -5.92 13.44 -2.60
C SER A 155 -5.35 14.67 -1.89
N GLU A 156 -4.37 15.35 -2.48
CA GLU A 156 -3.78 16.56 -1.89
C GLU A 156 -4.81 17.70 -1.78
N VAL A 157 -5.62 17.90 -2.82
CA VAL A 157 -6.72 18.88 -2.78
C VAL A 157 -7.75 18.51 -1.73
N ALA A 158 -8.08 17.23 -1.57
CA ALA A 158 -9.00 16.75 -0.54
C ALA A 158 -8.48 17.02 0.87
N ILE A 159 -7.18 16.78 1.12
CA ILE A 159 -6.52 17.09 2.40
C ILE A 159 -6.60 18.59 2.69
N LYS A 160 -6.21 19.45 1.75
CA LYS A 160 -6.27 20.92 1.92
C LYS A 160 -7.69 21.40 2.21
N LYS A 161 -8.70 20.84 1.53
CA LYS A 161 -10.11 21.13 1.82
C LYS A 161 -10.50 20.73 3.25
N GLN A 162 -10.09 19.54 3.68
CA GLN A 162 -10.38 19.06 5.03
C GLN A 162 -9.70 19.91 6.10
N GLU A 163 -8.47 20.36 5.88
CA GLU A 163 -7.76 21.29 6.76
C GLU A 163 -8.52 22.62 6.89
N LEU A 164 -8.99 23.19 5.78
CA LEU A 164 -9.80 24.43 5.81
C LEU A 164 -11.11 24.24 6.59
N VAL A 165 -11.77 23.08 6.44
CA VAL A 165 -12.97 22.75 7.21
C VAL A 165 -12.64 22.69 8.70
N ILE A 166 -11.56 22.00 9.08
CA ILE A 166 -11.11 21.92 10.48
C ILE A 166 -10.79 23.31 11.04
N GLN A 167 -10.09 24.15 10.29
CA GLN A 167 -9.78 25.52 10.72
C GLN A 167 -11.05 26.35 10.94
N ASN A 168 -12.03 26.28 10.03
CA ASN A 168 -13.31 26.97 10.18
C ASN A 168 -14.11 26.46 11.38
N LEU A 169 -14.14 25.13 11.60
CA LEU A 169 -14.80 24.54 12.76
C LEU A 169 -14.10 24.93 14.06
N SER A 170 -12.76 25.03 14.09
CA SER A 170 -12.02 25.52 15.26
C SER A 170 -12.37 26.97 15.56
N LYS A 171 -12.40 27.84 14.55
CA LYS A 171 -12.79 29.25 14.72
C LYS A 171 -14.24 29.40 15.21
N LEU A 172 -15.17 28.59 14.69
CA LEU A 172 -16.56 28.58 15.17
C LEU A 172 -16.65 28.12 16.63
N ARG A 173 -15.89 27.09 17.00
CA ARG A 173 -15.80 26.62 18.38
C ARG A 173 -15.23 27.70 19.29
N GLU A 174 -14.16 28.38 18.88
CA GLU A 174 -13.58 29.52 19.61
C GLU A 174 -14.56 30.70 19.70
N ALA A 175 -15.38 30.95 18.69
CA ALA A 175 -16.37 32.03 18.76
C ALA A 175 -17.51 31.74 19.76
N VAL A 176 -17.93 30.47 19.90
CA VAL A 176 -19.02 30.08 20.80
C VAL A 176 -18.53 29.76 22.21
N SER A 177 -17.40 29.06 22.32
CA SER A 177 -16.85 28.56 23.59
C SER A 177 -15.61 29.32 24.04
N GLY A 178 -15.12 30.27 23.24
CA GLY A 178 -14.02 31.12 23.63
C GLY A 178 -14.48 32.14 24.66
N VAL A 179 -13.67 32.28 25.69
CA VAL A 179 -13.86 33.27 26.74
C VAL A 179 -13.04 34.49 26.36
N ASN A 180 -13.69 35.65 26.21
CA ASN A 180 -12.96 36.89 26.00
C ASN A 180 -12.34 37.34 27.33
N LEU A 181 -11.02 37.24 27.45
CA LEU A 181 -10.28 37.58 28.68
C LEU A 181 -10.52 39.03 29.10
N ASP A 182 -10.76 39.94 28.16
CA ASP A 182 -11.03 41.35 28.47
C ASP A 182 -12.43 41.55 29.08
N GLU A 183 -13.42 40.79 28.61
CA GLU A 183 -14.76 40.78 29.21
C GLU A 183 -14.76 40.13 30.58
N GLU A 184 -14.08 38.99 30.75
CA GLU A 184 -13.96 38.34 32.06
C GLU A 184 -13.16 39.19 33.04
N LEU A 185 -12.09 39.88 32.60
CA LEU A 185 -11.36 40.84 33.43
C LEU A 185 -12.26 42.01 33.85
N THR A 186 -13.07 42.53 32.93
CA THR A 186 -14.02 43.60 33.23
C THR A 186 -15.09 43.15 34.25
N LYS A 187 -15.64 41.93 34.08
CA LYS A 187 -16.55 41.33 35.06
C LYS A 187 -15.87 41.11 36.41
N LEU A 188 -14.62 40.65 36.40
CA LEU A 188 -13.84 40.43 37.62
C LEU A 188 -13.59 41.74 38.36
N ILE A 189 -13.17 42.80 37.66
CA ILE A 189 -13.02 44.15 38.24
C ILE A 189 -14.36 44.65 38.79
N SER A 190 -15.46 44.43 38.07
CA SER A 190 -16.81 44.79 38.54
C SER A 190 -17.17 44.05 39.83
N TYR A 191 -16.92 42.73 39.90
CA TYR A 191 -17.15 41.93 41.09
C TYR A 191 -16.25 42.36 42.26
N GLN A 192 -14.99 42.70 42.02
CA GLN A 192 -14.10 43.25 43.04
C GLN A 192 -14.64 44.58 43.60
N ARG A 193 -15.12 45.49 42.74
CA ARG A 193 -15.73 46.75 43.17
C ARG A 193 -17.03 46.55 43.93
N ALA A 194 -17.88 45.63 43.49
CA ALA A 194 -19.11 45.28 44.19
C ALA A 194 -18.81 44.67 45.57
N TYR A 195 -17.77 43.85 45.68
CA TYR A 195 -17.32 43.28 46.94
C TYR A 195 -16.76 44.35 47.88
N GLU A 196 -15.90 45.25 47.39
CA GLU A 196 -15.40 46.40 48.16
C GLU A 196 -16.55 47.30 48.67
N ALA A 197 -17.56 47.55 47.83
CA ALA A 197 -18.74 48.32 48.20
C ALA A 197 -19.56 47.60 49.28
N SER A 198 -19.75 46.28 49.14
CA SER A 198 -20.45 45.44 50.12
C SER A 198 -19.71 45.40 51.46
N ALA A 199 -18.39 45.29 51.45
CA ALA A 199 -17.55 45.33 52.65
C ALA A 199 -17.68 46.68 53.37
N ARG A 200 -17.61 47.80 52.63
CA ARG A 200 -17.84 49.13 53.21
C ARG A 200 -19.25 49.28 53.79
N PHE A 201 -20.26 48.73 53.12
CA PHE A 201 -21.64 48.73 53.61
C PHE A 201 -21.76 47.96 54.93
N ILE A 202 -21.12 46.80 55.05
CA ILE A 202 -21.06 46.02 56.31
C ILE A 202 -20.34 46.82 57.39
N THR A 203 -19.21 47.46 57.10
CA THR A 203 -18.51 48.33 58.07
C THR A 203 -19.40 49.49 58.52
N TYR A 204 -20.21 50.04 57.63
CA TYR A 204 -21.16 51.10 57.96
C TYR A 204 -22.28 50.60 58.86
N ILE A 205 -22.82 49.40 58.59
CA ILE A 205 -23.79 48.74 59.47
C ILE A 205 -23.18 48.46 60.84
N ASP A 206 -21.96 47.93 60.90
CA ASP A 206 -21.25 47.66 62.15
C ASP A 206 -21.06 48.95 62.97
N SER A 207 -20.68 50.05 62.30
CA SER A 207 -20.59 51.38 62.93
C SER A 207 -21.94 51.89 63.44
N MET A 208 -23.03 51.63 62.71
CA MET A 208 -24.39 51.97 63.15
C MET A 208 -24.81 51.13 64.36
N LEU A 209 -24.55 49.82 64.34
CA LEU A 209 -24.84 48.90 65.44
C LEU A 209 -24.03 49.27 66.69
N ASP A 210 -22.74 49.56 66.54
CA ASP A 210 -21.88 50.04 67.63
C ASP A 210 -22.42 51.34 68.24
N THR A 211 -22.86 52.28 67.41
CA THR A 211 -23.46 53.54 67.90
C THR A 211 -24.76 53.28 68.68
N ILE A 212 -25.63 52.39 68.19
CA ILE A 212 -26.89 52.04 68.87
C ILE A 212 -26.60 51.30 70.19
N ILE A 213 -25.68 50.35 70.20
CA ILE A 213 -25.43 49.49 71.36
C ILE A 213 -24.57 50.21 72.42
N ASN A 214 -23.43 50.77 72.01
CA ASN A 214 -22.43 51.28 72.94
C ASN A 214 -22.55 52.79 73.24
N ARG A 215 -23.16 53.59 72.35
CA ARG A 215 -23.32 55.04 72.57
C ARG A 215 -24.72 55.49 73.00
N MET A 216 -25.77 54.68 72.79
CA MET A 216 -27.11 54.97 73.34
C MET A 216 -27.46 54.15 74.59
N GLY A 217 -26.71 53.08 74.89
CA GLY A 217 -27.02 52.11 75.93
C GLY A 217 -26.12 52.15 77.16
N THR A 218 -25.92 53.30 77.81
CA THR A 218 -25.77 53.44 79.29
C THR A 218 -25.43 54.88 79.64
N VAL A 219 -26.40 55.59 80.22
CA VAL A 219 -26.13 56.66 81.19
C VAL A 219 -26.71 56.17 82.51
N ARG A 220 -25.84 55.79 83.43
CA ARG A 220 -26.11 55.68 84.87
C ARG A 220 -24.89 56.19 85.61
#